data_AF-A0A8I2BE56-F1
#
_entry.id   AF-A0A8I2BE56-F1
#
_cell.length_a   1.000
_cell.length_b   1.000
_cell.length_c   1.000
_cell.angle_alpha   90.00
_cell.angle_beta   90.00
_cell.angle_gamma   90.00
#
_symmetry.space_group_name_H-M   'P 1'
#
loop_
_entity.id
_entity.type
_entity.pdbx_description
1 polymer ?
#
loop_
_entity_poly.entity_id
_entity_poly.type
_entity_poly.pdbx_seq_one_letter_code
_entity_poly.pdbx_strand_id
1 'polypeptide(L)'
;MIDDVISRVEQAVGASERWADTGWQVGFGPRNITVSNLAEAEALPRTSVYRHEAINYWRQVRLTGGDTAAAGRKALEALSFGHLKEADDALYLCQYLEQPFEGRANTWIPLYGEFRKFCNSNN
;
A
#
# COMPACT_ATOMS: atom_id res chain seq x y z
N MET A 1 14.05 16.98 7.73
CA MET A 1 12.74 16.86 8.40
C MET A 1 11.60 16.76 7.40
N ILE A 2 11.33 17.78 6.56
CA ILE A 2 10.36 17.63 5.45
C ILE A 2 10.92 16.78 4.30
N ASP A 3 12.21 16.92 3.98
CA ASP A 3 12.89 16.12 2.95
C ASP A 3 12.91 14.62 3.30
N ASP A 4 13.03 14.30 4.59
CA ASP A 4 12.97 12.91 5.08
C ASP A 4 11.56 12.33 4.89
N VAL A 5 10.51 13.13 5.12
CA VAL A 5 9.12 12.74 4.85
C VAL A 5 8.93 12.52 3.35
N ILE A 6 9.38 13.45 2.50
CA ILE A 6 9.29 13.33 1.04
C ILE A 6 9.97 12.05 0.57
N SER A 7 11.23 11.80 0.97
CA SER A 7 11.96 10.59 0.56
C SER A 7 11.25 9.30 1.00
N ARG A 8 10.64 9.29 2.19
CA ARG A 8 9.87 8.13 2.65
C ARG A 8 8.56 7.94 1.90
N VAL A 9 7.88 9.03 1.53
CA VAL A 9 6.69 8.95 0.68
C VAL A 9 7.05 8.42 -0.70
N GLU A 10 8.17 8.81 -1.29
CA GLU A 10 8.66 8.25 -2.57
C GLU A 10 8.87 6.72 -2.48
N GLN A 11 9.53 6.27 -1.41
CA GLN A 11 9.72 4.85 -1.15
C GLN A 11 8.39 4.12 -0.97
N ALA A 12 7.45 4.73 -0.24
CA ALA A 12 6.13 4.17 0.01
C ALA A 12 5.28 4.06 -1.27
N VAL A 13 5.36 5.04 -2.16
CA VAL A 13 4.75 5.00 -3.50
C VAL A 13 5.29 3.79 -4.26
N GLY A 14 6.61 3.67 -4.38
CA GLY A 14 7.23 2.57 -5.12
C GLY A 14 6.94 1.19 -4.52
N ALA A 15 6.83 1.09 -3.19
CA ALA A 15 6.44 -0.15 -2.51
C ALA A 15 4.98 -0.54 -2.83
N SER A 16 4.07 0.43 -2.83
CA SER A 16 2.63 0.21 -3.05
C SER A 16 2.32 -0.27 -4.45
N GLU A 17 3.01 0.26 -5.46
CA GLU A 17 2.89 -0.19 -6.85
C GLU A 17 3.26 -1.67 -7.03
N ARG A 18 4.10 -2.18 -6.13
CA ARG A 18 4.66 -3.53 -6.19
C ARG A 18 4.02 -4.51 -5.22
N TRP A 19 3.00 -4.13 -4.46
CA TRP A 19 2.38 -5.02 -3.47
C TRP A 19 1.91 -6.35 -4.05
N ALA A 20 1.41 -6.38 -5.28
CA ALA A 20 0.99 -7.63 -5.92
C ALA A 20 2.17 -8.50 -6.38
N ASP A 21 3.35 -7.92 -6.55
CA ASP A 21 4.57 -8.60 -7.03
C ASP A 21 5.42 -9.08 -5.85
N THR A 22 5.69 -8.21 -4.88
CA THR A 22 6.45 -8.55 -3.66
C THR A 22 5.62 -9.40 -2.72
N GLY A 23 4.35 -9.04 -2.57
CA GLY A 23 3.34 -9.77 -1.83
C GLY A 23 3.72 -10.12 -0.40
N TRP A 24 3.02 -11.11 0.14
CA TRP A 24 3.08 -11.57 1.51
C TRP A 24 2.33 -12.89 1.63
N GLN A 25 2.57 -13.65 2.69
CA GLN A 25 1.91 -14.94 2.85
C GLN A 25 0.40 -14.80 3.11
N VAL A 26 -0.39 -15.36 2.19
CA VAL A 26 -1.85 -15.45 2.31
C VAL A 26 -2.27 -16.90 2.09
N GLY A 27 -3.06 -17.43 3.01
CA GLY A 27 -3.65 -18.75 2.86
C GLY A 27 -5.01 -18.69 2.19
N PHE A 28 -5.27 -19.62 1.28
CA PHE A 28 -6.50 -19.75 0.52
C PHE A 28 -7.18 -21.10 0.75
N GLY A 29 -8.50 -21.07 0.92
CA GLY A 29 -9.32 -22.24 1.20
C GLY A 29 -9.09 -22.90 2.58
N PRO A 30 -9.84 -23.97 2.89
CA PRO A 30 -9.82 -24.69 4.16
C PRO A 30 -8.53 -25.47 4.42
N ARG A 31 -7.70 -25.69 3.39
CA ARG A 31 -6.35 -26.27 3.53
C ARG A 31 -5.25 -25.21 3.69
N ASN A 32 -5.63 -23.92 3.72
CA ASN A 32 -4.72 -22.79 3.90
C ASN A 32 -3.55 -22.81 2.91
N ILE A 33 -3.83 -23.07 1.62
CA ILE A 33 -2.80 -23.09 0.59
C ILE A 33 -2.16 -21.70 0.52
N THR A 34 -0.88 -21.62 0.85
CA THR A 34 -0.14 -20.36 0.83
C THR A 34 0.15 -19.93 -0.60
N VAL A 35 -0.26 -18.72 -0.95
CA VAL A 35 0.04 -18.07 -2.22
C VAL A 35 0.48 -16.66 -1.90
N SER A 36 1.71 -16.32 -2.28
CA SER A 36 2.42 -15.17 -1.73
C SER A 36 2.40 -13.94 -2.62
N ASN A 37 1.99 -14.06 -3.89
CA ASN A 37 1.93 -12.95 -4.85
C ASN A 37 1.02 -13.32 -6.03
N LEU A 38 0.78 -12.36 -6.92
CA LEU A 38 -0.05 -12.54 -8.11
C LEU A 38 0.50 -13.62 -9.06
N ALA A 39 1.81 -13.68 -9.25
CA ALA A 39 2.45 -14.64 -10.15
C ALA A 39 2.22 -16.08 -9.67
N GLU A 40 2.37 -16.35 -8.37
CA GLU A 40 2.06 -17.65 -7.76
C GLU A 40 0.58 -18.02 -7.92
N ALA A 41 -0.33 -17.06 -7.74
CA ALA A 41 -1.76 -17.27 -7.91
C ALA A 41 -2.12 -17.66 -9.37
N GLU A 42 -1.48 -17.02 -10.34
CA GLU A 42 -1.65 -17.31 -11.76
C GLU A 42 -1.00 -18.63 -12.18
N ALA A 43 0.03 -19.08 -11.47
CA ALA A 43 0.72 -20.35 -11.69
C ALA A 43 -0.03 -21.58 -11.12
N LEU A 44 -0.98 -21.40 -10.18
CA LEU A 44 -1.78 -22.50 -9.64
C LEU A 44 -2.46 -23.31 -10.74
N PRO A 45 -2.60 -24.64 -10.64
CA PRO A 45 -3.31 -25.44 -11.65
C PRO A 45 -4.74 -24.92 -11.90
N ARG A 46 -5.23 -24.98 -13.15
CA ARG A 46 -6.61 -24.56 -13.49
C ARG A 46 -7.68 -25.39 -12.76
N THR A 47 -7.33 -26.59 -12.33
CA THR A 47 -8.15 -27.50 -11.53
C THR A 47 -8.17 -27.15 -10.04
N SER A 48 -7.32 -26.22 -9.59
CA SER A 48 -7.30 -25.79 -8.20
C SER A 48 -8.54 -24.97 -7.88
N VAL A 49 -9.34 -25.46 -6.93
CA VAL A 49 -10.62 -24.86 -6.51
C VAL A 49 -10.44 -23.40 -6.05
N TYR A 50 -9.32 -23.08 -5.42
CA TYR A 50 -9.04 -21.75 -4.84
C TYR A 50 -8.24 -20.83 -5.77
N ARG A 51 -7.97 -21.24 -7.01
CA ARG A 51 -7.20 -20.43 -7.97
C ARG A 51 -7.87 -19.08 -8.23
N HIS A 52 -9.18 -19.06 -8.48
CA HIS A 52 -9.90 -17.82 -8.77
C HIS A 52 -9.92 -16.87 -7.57
N GLU A 53 -10.09 -17.42 -6.37
CA GLU A 53 -10.03 -16.66 -5.11
C GLU A 53 -8.65 -16.00 -4.94
N ALA A 54 -7.56 -16.76 -5.10
CA ALA A 54 -6.20 -16.25 -5.00
C ALA A 54 -5.92 -15.16 -6.06
N ILE A 55 -6.29 -15.40 -7.32
CA ILE A 55 -6.11 -14.42 -8.39
C ILE A 55 -6.90 -13.15 -8.12
N ASN A 56 -8.16 -13.26 -7.67
CA ASN A 56 -8.99 -12.10 -7.39
C ASN A 56 -8.43 -11.27 -6.23
N TYR A 57 -7.96 -11.92 -5.16
CA TYR A 57 -7.29 -11.26 -4.05
C TYR A 57 -6.08 -10.45 -4.54
N TRP A 58 -5.15 -11.08 -5.26
CA TRP A 58 -3.93 -10.41 -5.71
C TRP A 58 -4.18 -9.34 -6.76
N ARG A 59 -5.23 -9.48 -7.59
CA ARG A 59 -5.67 -8.41 -8.49
C ARG A 59 -6.23 -7.22 -7.72
N GLN A 60 -7.00 -7.46 -6.66
CA GLN A 60 -7.47 -6.40 -5.78
C GLN A 60 -6.29 -5.68 -5.12
N VAL A 61 -5.30 -6.42 -4.62
CA VAL A 61 -4.05 -5.85 -4.08
C VAL A 61 -3.35 -4.97 -5.11
N ARG A 62 -3.25 -5.41 -6.38
CA ARG A 62 -2.65 -4.61 -7.45
C ARG A 62 -3.40 -3.30 -7.70
N LEU A 63 -4.74 -3.36 -7.77
CA LEU A 63 -5.58 -2.18 -8.00
C LEU A 63 -5.44 -1.20 -6.84
N THR A 64 -5.62 -1.68 -5.60
CA THR A 64 -5.52 -0.85 -4.41
C THR A 64 -4.11 -0.29 -4.23
N GLY A 65 -3.06 -1.07 -4.51
CA GLY A 65 -1.67 -0.59 -4.50
C GLY A 65 -1.43 0.53 -5.52
N GLY A 66 -2.01 0.42 -6.72
CA GLY A 66 -1.98 1.48 -7.74
C GLY A 66 -2.71 2.76 -7.31
N ASP A 67 -3.91 2.62 -6.74
CA ASP A 67 -4.68 3.77 -6.21
C ASP A 67 -3.94 4.45 -5.04
N THR A 68 -3.34 3.65 -4.16
CA THR A 68 -2.53 4.13 -3.04
C THR A 68 -1.29 4.88 -3.52
N ALA A 69 -0.58 4.34 -4.52
CA ALA A 69 0.56 5.00 -5.12
C ALA A 69 0.17 6.31 -5.82
N ALA A 70 -1.00 6.36 -6.47
CA ALA A 70 -1.52 7.58 -7.09
C ALA A 70 -1.84 8.66 -6.05
N ALA A 71 -2.42 8.29 -4.90
CA ALA A 71 -2.62 9.20 -3.77
C ALA A 71 -1.27 9.66 -3.18
N GLY A 72 -0.30 8.75 -3.03
CA GLY A 72 1.03 9.09 -2.53
C GLY A 72 1.79 10.07 -3.42
N ARG A 73 1.64 9.98 -4.75
CA ARG A 73 2.18 10.99 -5.68
C ARG A 73 1.57 12.37 -5.48
N LYS A 74 0.26 12.46 -5.18
CA LYS A 74 -0.37 13.75 -4.84
C LYS A 74 0.19 14.31 -3.53
N ALA A 75 0.47 13.45 -2.55
CA ALA A 75 1.14 13.86 -1.32
C ALA A 75 2.55 14.40 -1.59
N LEU A 76 3.34 13.75 -2.46
CA LEU A 76 4.68 14.23 -2.85
C LEU A 76 4.63 15.62 -3.48
N GLU A 77 3.70 15.82 -4.41
CA GLU A 77 3.51 17.11 -5.07
C GLU A 77 3.15 18.20 -4.05
N ALA A 78 2.16 17.94 -3.20
CA ALA A 78 1.74 18.87 -2.15
C ALA A 78 2.87 19.20 -1.16
N LEU A 79 3.63 18.20 -0.72
CA LEU A 79 4.80 18.40 0.17
C LEU A 79 5.87 19.26 -0.50
N SER A 80 6.13 19.05 -1.79
CA SER A 80 7.13 19.80 -2.55
C SER A 80 6.77 21.28 -2.71
N PHE A 81 5.48 21.61 -2.75
CA PHE A 81 4.97 22.99 -2.77
C PHE A 81 4.66 23.57 -1.39
N GLY A 82 4.88 22.80 -0.30
CA GLY A 82 4.58 23.23 1.06
C GLY A 82 3.08 23.27 1.41
N HIS A 83 2.23 22.62 0.62
CA HIS A 83 0.78 22.54 0.83
C HIS A 83 0.44 21.47 1.88
N LEU A 84 0.74 21.74 3.16
CA LEU A 84 0.65 20.75 4.23
C LEU A 84 -0.76 20.14 4.41
N LYS A 85 -1.83 20.89 4.15
CA LYS A 85 -3.20 20.37 4.24
C LYS A 85 -3.52 19.36 3.15
N GLU A 86 -3.12 19.65 1.91
CA GLU A 86 -3.32 18.74 0.77
C GLU A 86 -2.47 17.47 0.96
N ALA A 87 -1.27 17.60 1.52
CA ALA A 87 -0.45 16.48 1.92
C ALA A 87 -1.11 15.63 3.03
N ASP A 88 -1.72 16.26 4.04
CA ASP A 88 -2.46 15.55 5.11
C ASP A 88 -3.60 14.70 4.55
N ASP A 89 -4.44 15.28 3.69
CA ASP A 89 -5.58 14.60 3.06
C ASP A 89 -5.12 13.42 2.18
N ALA A 90 -4.07 13.63 1.39
CA ALA A 90 -3.50 12.59 0.51
C ALA A 90 -2.85 11.45 1.30
N LEU A 91 -2.07 11.76 2.35
CA LEU A 91 -1.44 10.76 3.21
C LEU A 91 -2.48 9.99 4.05
N TYR A 92 -3.54 10.67 4.50
CA TYR A 92 -4.68 10.03 5.16
C TYR A 92 -5.34 9.01 4.23
N LEU A 93 -5.57 9.35 2.96
CA LEU A 93 -6.14 8.41 1.99
C LEU A 93 -5.23 7.20 1.79
N CYS A 94 -3.91 7.39 1.73
CA CYS A 94 -2.97 6.28 1.56
C CYS A 94 -3.05 5.27 2.72
N GLN A 95 -3.06 5.72 3.98
CA GLN A 95 -3.20 4.80 5.11
C GLN A 95 -4.57 4.10 5.12
N TYR A 96 -5.64 4.78 4.69
CA TYR A 96 -6.98 4.21 4.65
C TYR A 96 -7.06 3.08 3.61
N LEU A 97 -6.43 3.25 2.45
CA LEU A 97 -6.36 2.22 1.41
C LEU A 97 -5.46 1.04 1.81
N GLU A 98 -4.51 1.24 2.73
CA GLU A 98 -3.66 0.17 3.29
C GLU A 98 -4.40 -0.72 4.31
N GLN A 99 -5.42 -0.20 5.01
CA GLN A 99 -6.12 -0.90 6.10
C GLN A 99 -6.63 -2.32 5.76
N PRO A 100 -7.17 -2.62 4.56
CA PRO A 100 -7.58 -3.99 4.21
C PRO A 100 -6.43 -5.02 4.23
N PHE A 101 -5.18 -4.54 4.25
CA PHE A 101 -3.96 -5.33 4.26
C PHE A 101 -3.14 -5.11 5.54
N GLU A 102 -3.74 -4.52 6.58
CA GLU A 102 -3.08 -4.20 7.84
C GLU A 102 -2.43 -5.45 8.46
N GLY A 103 -1.16 -5.31 8.87
CA GLY A 103 -0.31 -6.42 9.33
C GLY A 103 0.51 -7.10 8.21
N ARG A 104 0.30 -6.74 6.94
CA ARG A 104 1.06 -7.22 5.78
C ARG A 104 1.74 -6.08 5.02
N ALA A 105 1.00 -5.01 4.76
CA ALA A 105 1.56 -3.72 4.34
C ALA A 105 1.60 -2.80 5.57
N ASN A 106 2.79 -2.35 5.98
CA ASN A 106 2.99 -1.45 7.12
C ASN A 106 3.82 -0.24 6.70
N THR A 107 3.31 0.47 5.71
CA THR A 107 4.04 1.53 5.00
C THR A 107 3.45 2.89 5.32
N TRP A 108 2.13 3.02 5.20
CA TRP A 108 1.45 4.32 5.20
C TRP A 108 0.94 4.73 6.58
N ILE A 109 0.47 3.79 7.39
CA ILE A 109 0.03 4.07 8.77
C ILE A 109 1.13 4.74 9.60
N PRO A 110 2.36 4.18 9.73
CA PRO A 110 3.41 4.82 10.52
C PRO A 110 3.85 6.15 9.90
N LEU A 111 3.90 6.23 8.57
CA LEU A 111 4.31 7.45 7.86
C LEU A 111 3.32 8.61 8.08
N TYR A 112 2.02 8.34 8.03
CA TYR A 112 0.99 9.33 8.34
C TYR A 112 1.09 9.80 9.80
N GLY A 113 1.27 8.87 10.74
CA GLY A 113 1.46 9.21 12.15
C GLY A 113 2.66 10.13 12.41
N GLU A 114 3.76 9.93 11.69
CA GLU A 114 4.93 10.81 11.77
C GLU A 114 4.71 12.17 11.13
N PHE A 115 4.07 12.22 9.97
CA PHE A 115 3.70 13.48 9.32
C PHE A 115 2.81 14.34 10.22
N ARG A 116 1.82 13.73 10.88
CA ARG A 116 0.94 14.42 11.85
C ARG A 116 1.73 15.01 13.03
N LYS A 117 2.73 14.30 13.55
CA LYS A 117 3.62 14.81 14.61
C LYS A 117 4.45 15.99 14.12
N PHE A 118 4.95 15.94 12.89
CA PHE A 118 5.67 17.03 12.26
C PHE A 118 4.79 18.29 12.16
N CYS A 119 3.55 18.17 11.69
CA CYS A 119 2.62 19.30 11.60
C CYS A 119 2.29 19.89 12.98
N ASN A 120 2.06 19.04 13.98
CA ASN A 120 1.74 19.49 15.34
C ASN A 120 2.92 20.16 16.05
N SER A 121 4.17 19.85 15.67
CA SER A 121 5.37 20.45 16.28
C SER A 121 5.74 21.80 15.66
N ASN A 122 5.14 22.16 14.53
CA ASN A 122 5.39 23.40 13.78
C ASN A 122 4.19 24.37 13.75
N ASN A 123 3.13 24.06 14.50
CA ASN A 123 2.00 24.95 14.82
C ASN A 123 2.21 25.59 16.18
#